data_AF-A0A7L1LBB6-F1
#
_entry.id   AF-A0A7L1LBB6-F1
#
_cell.length_a   1.000
_cell.length_b   1.000
_cell.length_c   1.000
_cell.angle_alpha   90.00
_cell.angle_beta   90.00
_cell.angle_gamma   90.00
#
_symmetry.space_group_name_H-M   'P 1'
#
loop_
_entity.id
_entity.type
_entity.pdbx_description
1 polymer ?
#
loop_
_entity_poly.entity_id
_entity_poly.type
_entity_poly.pdbx_seq_one_letter_code
_entity_poly.pdbx_strand_id
1 'polypeptide(L)' 'GAGTPVTGRVARLVADFGLRLFREAVGHRRDTNAIFAPHGATAVLVALQLATAGHGRHQLEAAMGFSIKGECPQWCP' A
#
# COMPACT_ATOMS: atom_id res chain seq x y z
N GLY A 1 -2.51 9.07 28.32
CA GLY A 1 -1.26 8.70 27.64
C GLY A 1 -1.46 8.91 26.15
N ALA A 2 -0.76 9.86 25.55
CA ALA A 2 -0.98 10.24 24.16
C ALA A 2 -0.42 9.15 23.23
N GLY A 3 -1.31 8.36 22.63
CA GLY A 3 -0.95 7.42 21.57
C GLY A 3 -0.33 8.20 20.41
N THR A 4 0.79 7.70 19.88
CA THR A 4 1.38 8.21 18.64
C THR A 4 0.31 8.22 17.54
N PRO A 5 0.23 9.28 16.70
CA PRO A 5 -0.86 9.42 15.77
C PRO A 5 -0.80 8.29 14.74
N VAL A 6 -1.86 7.49 14.67
CA VAL A 6 -2.06 6.39 13.69
C VAL A 6 -1.73 6.86 12.25
N THR A 7 -1.94 8.14 11.98
CA THR A 7 -1.58 8.85 10.75
C THR A 7 -0.13 8.65 10.32
N GLY A 8 0.84 8.64 11.25
CA GLY A 8 2.26 8.51 10.92
C GLY A 8 2.63 7.12 10.40
N ARG A 9 2.04 6.06 10.98
CA ARG A 9 2.28 4.67 10.54
C ARG A 9 1.65 4.41 9.17
N VAL A 10 0.41 4.85 8.97
CA VAL A 10 -0.29 4.67 7.69
C VAL A 10 0.41 5.44 6.57
N ALA A 11 0.80 6.69 6.82
CA ALA A 11 1.55 7.48 5.84
C ALA A 11 2.85 6.79 5.40
N ARG A 12 3.56 6.16 6.35
CA ARG A 12 4.79 5.41 6.05
C ARG A 12 4.53 4.17 5.20
N LEU A 13 3.52 3.36 5.55
CA LEU A 13 3.14 2.17 4.77
C LEU A 13 2.72 2.53 3.35
N VAL A 14 1.95 3.61 3.18
CA VAL A 14 1.52 4.13 1.88
C VAL A 14 2.73 4.59 1.05
N ALA A 15 3.66 5.33 1.64
CA ALA A 15 4.87 5.78 0.96
C ALA A 15 5.78 4.60 0.56
N ASP A 16 5.98 3.64 1.46
CA ASP A 16 6.83 2.46 1.22
C ASP A 16 6.27 1.56 0.12
N PHE A 17 4.96 1.34 0.10
CA PHE A 17 4.30 0.59 -0.96
C PHE A 17 4.34 1.35 -2.29
N GLY A 18 4.05 2.64 -2.30
CA GLY A 18 4.16 3.47 -3.49
C GLY A 18 5.58 3.47 -4.08
N LEU A 19 6.63 3.52 -3.26
CA LEU A 19 8.02 3.44 -3.74
C LEU A 19 8.33 2.07 -4.38
N ARG A 20 7.78 0.97 -3.84
CA ARG A 20 7.89 -0.36 -4.44
C ARG A 20 7.20 -0.43 -5.82
N LEU A 21 6.00 0.14 -5.93
CA LEU A 21 5.31 0.26 -7.23
C LEU A 21 6.10 1.07 -8.23
N PHE A 22 6.70 2.19 -7.80
CA PHE A 22 7.52 3.00 -8.68
C PHE A 22 8.71 2.23 -9.22
N ARG A 23 9.45 1.53 -8.34
CA ARG A 23 10.61 0.71 -8.72
C ARG A 23 10.24 -0.34 -9.76
N GLU A 24 9.09 -1.00 -9.58
CA GLU A 24 8.60 -1.97 -10.56
C GLU A 24 8.23 -1.29 -11.89
N ALA A 25 7.55 -0.13 -11.83
CA ALA A 25 7.11 0.60 -13.02
C ALA A 25 8.28 1.15 -13.87
N VAL A 26 9.37 1.59 -13.24
CA VAL A 26 10.58 2.04 -13.97
C VAL A 26 11.50 0.87 -14.35
N GLY A 27 11.37 -0.28 -13.68
CA GLY A 27 12.11 -1.49 -13.98
C GLY A 27 13.63 -1.27 -14.01
N HIS A 28 14.30 -1.85 -15.02
CA HIS A 28 15.75 -1.70 -15.25
C HIS A 28 16.10 -0.53 -16.19
N ARG A 29 15.16 0.37 -16.49
CA ARG A 29 15.40 1.47 -17.42
C ARG A 29 16.27 2.54 -16.76
N ARG A 30 17.57 2.53 -17.06
CA ARG A 30 18.56 3.45 -16.46
C ARG A 30 18.35 4.91 -16.87
N ASP A 31 17.88 5.15 -18.09
CA ASP A 31 17.90 6.49 -18.69
C ASP A 31 16.49 6.99 -19.07
N THR A 32 15.48 6.70 -18.23
CA THR A 32 14.10 7.16 -18.44
C THR A 32 13.70 8.17 -17.38
N ASN A 33 13.34 9.38 -17.82
CA ASN A 33 12.67 10.35 -16.97
C ASN A 33 11.25 9.86 -16.67
N ALA A 34 10.94 9.67 -15.38
CA ALA A 34 9.63 9.22 -14.93
C ALA A 34 9.11 10.10 -13.81
N ILE A 35 7.79 10.38 -13.84
CA ILE A 35 7.06 11.04 -12.76
C ILE A 35 6.09 10.02 -12.19
N PHE A 36 6.01 9.97 -10.86
CA PHE A 36 5.15 9.03 -10.16
C PHE A 36 4.58 9.67 -8.90
N ALA A 37 3.33 9.34 -8.59
CA ALA A 37 2.62 9.83 -7.42
C ALA A 37 2.33 8.67 -6.44
N PRO A 38 3.22 8.39 -5.47
CA PRO A 38 3.08 7.27 -4.54
C PRO A 38 1.73 7.21 -3.83
N HIS A 39 1.27 8.35 -3.33
CA HIS A 39 0.00 8.44 -2.63
C HIS A 39 -1.20 8.18 -3.55
N GLY A 40 -1.20 8.74 -4.76
CA GLY A 40 -2.29 8.54 -5.72
C GLY A 40 -2.42 7.09 -6.17
N ALA A 41 -1.29 6.46 -6.53
CA ALA A 41 -1.27 5.04 -6.92
C ALA A 41 -1.76 4.14 -5.77
N THR A 42 -1.31 4.41 -4.55
CA THR A 42 -1.74 3.63 -3.38
C THR A 42 -3.20 3.86 -3.04
N ALA A 43 -3.72 5.08 -3.19
CA ALA A 43 -5.13 5.39 -2.92
C ALA A 43 -6.09 4.57 -3.80
N VAL A 44 -5.74 4.34 -5.07
CA VAL A 44 -6.51 3.48 -5.98
C VAL A 44 -6.53 2.03 -5.49
N LEU A 45 -5.39 1.52 -5.01
CA LEU A 45 -5.28 0.14 -4.53
C LEU A 45 -5.95 -0.06 -3.16
N VAL A 46 -5.97 0.97 -2.33
CA VAL A 46 -6.80 1.03 -1.13
C VAL A 46 -8.29 0.97 -1.49
N ALA A 47 -8.75 1.75 -2.47
CA ALA A 47 -10.13 1.65 -2.95
C ALA A 47 -10.44 0.25 -3.50
N LEU A 48 -9.47 -0.39 -4.16
CA LEU A 48 -9.60 -1.75 -4.66
C LEU A 48 -9.74 -2.80 -3.54
N GLN A 49 -9.11 -2.62 -2.38
CA GLN A 49 -9.35 -3.47 -1.21
C GLN A 49 -10.82 -3.41 -0.74
N LEU A 50 -11.51 -2.26 -0.89
CA LEU A 50 -12.94 -2.14 -0.56
C LEU A 50 -13.82 -2.87 -1.57
N ALA A 51 -13.45 -2.81 -2.85
CA ALA A 51 -14.22 -3.36 -3.96
C ALA A 51 -13.99 -4.87 -4.19
N THR A 52 -12.98 -5.46 -3.55
CA THR A 52 -12.62 -6.88 -3.72
C THR A 52 -12.93 -7.71 -2.48
N ALA A 53 -13.08 -9.01 -2.67
CA ALA A 53 -13.29 -9.97 -1.59
C ALA A 53 -12.42 -11.22 -1.79
N GLY A 54 -12.37 -12.08 -0.77
CA GLY A 54 -11.63 -13.34 -0.81
C GLY A 54 -10.15 -13.16 -1.17
N HIS A 55 -9.66 -13.99 -2.09
CA HIS A 55 -8.25 -14.08 -2.42
C HIS A 55 -7.66 -12.77 -2.97
N GLY A 56 -8.42 -12.04 -3.81
CA GLY A 56 -7.95 -10.77 -4.37
C GLY A 56 -7.71 -9.69 -3.31
N ARG A 57 -8.61 -9.60 -2.32
CA ARG A 57 -8.45 -8.69 -1.18
C ARG A 57 -7.22 -9.06 -0.36
N HIS A 58 -7.02 -10.35 -0.07
CA HIS A 58 -5.87 -10.80 0.71
C HIS A 58 -4.53 -10.52 0.03
N GLN A 59 -4.44 -10.64 -1.29
CA GLN A 59 -3.21 -10.26 -2.01
C GLN A 59 -2.89 -8.77 -1.85
N LEU A 60 -3.92 -7.91 -1.94
CA LEU A 60 -3.76 -6.46 -1.77
C LEU A 60 -3.34 -6.10 -0.33
N GLU A 61 -3.97 -6.70 0.68
CA GLU A 61 -3.63 -6.50 2.08
C GLU A 61 -2.18 -6.95 2.38
N ALA A 62 -1.78 -8.12 1.86
CA ALA A 62 -0.44 -8.65 2.04
C ALA A 62 0.62 -7.76 1.36
N ALA A 63 0.35 -7.29 0.13
CA ALA A 63 1.26 -6.44 -0.61
C ALA A 63 1.43 -5.06 0.05
N MET A 64 0.34 -4.47 0.56
CA MET A 64 0.34 -3.16 1.18
C MET A 64 0.78 -3.17 2.65
N GLY A 65 0.69 -4.32 3.33
CA GLY A 65 1.05 -4.47 4.74
C GLY A 65 0.03 -3.88 5.72
N PHE A 66 -1.19 -3.59 5.26
CA PHE A 66 -2.31 -3.17 6.09
C PHE A 66 -3.66 -3.52 5.45
N SER A 67 -4.69 -3.64 6.30
CA SER A 67 -6.09 -3.75 5.89
C SER A 67 -6.87 -2.52 6.35
N ILE A 68 -7.70 -1.98 5.46
CA ILE A 68 -8.61 -0.86 5.76
C ILE A 68 -9.87 -1.27 6.50
N LYS A 69 -10.23 -2.56 6.51
CA LYS A 69 -11.39 -3.04 7.28
C LYS A 69 -11.05 -3.28 8.75
N GLY A 70 -9.78 -3.14 9.15
CA GLY A 70 -9.33 -3.40 10.53
C GLY A 70 -9.45 -4.87 10.96
N GLU A 71 -9.87 -5.76 10.06
CA GLU A 71 -9.82 -7.20 10.25
C GLU A 71 -8.34 -7.58 10.25
N CYS A 72 -7.82 -8.05 11.39
CA CYS A 72 -6.46 -8.59 11.41
C CYS A 72 -6.41 -9.74 10.40
N PRO A 73 -5.50 -9.72 9.42
CA PRO A 73 -5.31 -10.86 8.54
C PRO A 73 -5.03 -12.11 9.39
N GLN A 74 -5.42 -13.28 8.89
CA GLN A 74 -5.24 -14.60 9.52
C GLN A 74 -3.78 -14.99 9.86
N TRP A 75 -2.83 -14.06 9.70
CA TRP A 75 -1.40 -14.20 9.95
C TRP A 75 -0.87 -13.18 10.98
N CYS A 76 -1.74 -12.39 11.62
CA CYS A 76 -1.35 -11.64 12.82
C CYS A 76 -1.07 -12.62 13.98
N PRO A 77 0.01 -12.45 14.76
CA PRO A 77 0.25 -13.24 15.97
C PRO A 77 -0.80 -12.97 17.05
#